data_AF-A0A939CF21-F1
#
_entry.id   AF-A0A939CF21-F1
#
_cell.length_a   1.000
_cell.length_b   1.000
_cell.length_c   1.000
_cell.angle_alpha   90.00
_cell.angle_beta   90.00
_cell.angle_gamma   90.00
#
_symmetry.space_group_name_H-M   'P 1'
#
loop_
_entity.id
_entity.type
_entity.pdbx_description
1 polymer ?
#
loop_
_entity_poly.entity_id
_entity_poly.type
_entity_poly.pdbx_seq_one_letter_code
_entity_poly.pdbx_strand_id
1 'polypeptide(L)'
;MKKKQKEKKSLTSFSILFLIIIALTVASWLLAGQPFAPSLPAGQEEMVSQVVGAKFSDFFMAPFNGFRDAIEICVFILCLGGFLNIVTRTGALEAGIQHLVKKLKGNELILIPILMVLFSIGGSTYGMAEETIPFYSLLAITMVASGFDTIVAAGTVMLGAGAGVI
;
A
#
# COMPACT_ATOMS: atom_id res chain seq x y z
N MET A 1 15.68 -38.56 14.10
CA MET A 1 16.47 -37.35 13.73
C MET A 1 15.57 -36.36 13.00
N LYS A 2 15.24 -35.21 13.60
CA LYS A 2 14.42 -34.17 12.93
C LYS A 2 15.29 -33.43 11.91
N LYS A 3 14.94 -33.49 10.62
CA LYS A 3 15.58 -32.71 9.55
C LYS A 3 15.39 -31.22 9.84
N LYS A 4 16.50 -30.51 10.06
CA LYS A 4 16.53 -29.04 10.14
C LYS A 4 16.15 -28.51 8.75
N GLN A 5 14.91 -28.04 8.58
CA GLN A 5 14.54 -27.25 7.39
C GLN A 5 15.41 -25.99 7.40
N LYS A 6 16.21 -25.80 6.36
CA LYS A 6 16.89 -24.51 6.10
C LYS A 6 15.79 -23.48 5.83
N GLU A 7 15.65 -22.50 6.72
CA GLU A 7 14.87 -21.30 6.40
C GLU A 7 15.43 -20.68 5.12
N LYS A 8 14.63 -20.67 4.06
CA LYS A 8 14.93 -19.83 2.90
C LYS A 8 14.82 -18.39 3.40
N LYS A 9 15.94 -17.70 3.54
CA LYS A 9 15.95 -16.24 3.69
C LYS A 9 15.22 -15.67 2.48
N SER A 10 13.99 -15.19 2.70
CA SER A 10 13.28 -14.43 1.69
C SER A 10 14.08 -13.17 1.39
N LEU A 11 14.12 -12.79 0.10
CA LEU A 11 14.72 -11.53 -0.31
C LEU A 11 13.91 -10.39 0.30
N THR A 12 14.60 -9.33 0.74
CA THR A 12 13.93 -8.12 1.22
C THR A 12 13.27 -7.39 0.05
N SER A 13 12.25 -6.58 0.31
CA SER A 13 11.59 -5.76 -0.73
C SER A 13 12.60 -4.89 -1.49
N PHE A 14 13.59 -4.32 -0.80
CA PHE A 14 14.67 -3.56 -1.43
C PHE A 14 15.52 -4.40 -2.38
N SER A 15 15.85 -5.64 -1.99
CA SER A 15 16.60 -6.56 -2.84
C SER A 15 15.79 -6.95 -4.09
N ILE A 16 14.48 -7.16 -3.94
CA ILE A 16 13.58 -7.50 -5.05
C ILE A 16 13.48 -6.32 -6.02
N LEU A 17 13.22 -5.11 -5.52
CA LEU A 17 13.16 -3.89 -6.34
C LEU A 17 14.46 -3.65 -7.11
N PHE A 18 15.62 -3.82 -6.45
CA PHE A 18 16.91 -3.65 -7.10
C PHE A 18 17.14 -4.67 -8.23
N LEU A 19 16.76 -5.94 -8.02
CA LEU A 19 16.82 -6.96 -9.07
C LEU A 19 15.90 -6.63 -10.25
N ILE A 20 14.71 -6.08 -10.00
CA ILE A 20 13.80 -5.63 -11.05
C ILE A 20 14.42 -4.49 -11.87
N ILE A 21 15.03 -3.50 -11.22
CA ILE A 21 15.70 -2.38 -11.93
C ILE A 21 16.84 -2.90 -12.82
N ILE A 22 17.65 -3.85 -12.32
CA ILE A 22 18.69 -4.50 -13.13
C ILE A 22 18.09 -5.21 -14.33
N ALA A 23 17.05 -6.03 -14.10
CA ALA A 23 16.39 -6.79 -15.16
C ALA A 23 15.80 -5.86 -16.23
N LEU A 24 15.14 -4.77 -15.83
CA LEU A 24 14.59 -3.77 -16.74
C LEU A 24 15.66 -3.04 -17.54
N THR A 25 16.81 -2.73 -16.92
CA THR A 25 17.93 -2.07 -17.60
C THR A 25 18.54 -3.00 -18.66
N VAL A 26 18.75 -4.27 -18.33
CA VAL A 26 19.25 -5.27 -19.28
C VAL A 26 18.25 -5.50 -20.41
N ALA A 27 16.95 -5.62 -20.10
CA ALA A 27 15.90 -5.77 -21.11
C ALA A 27 15.85 -4.55 -22.04
N SER A 28 16.00 -3.34 -21.51
CA SER A 28 16.07 -2.10 -22.29
C SER A 28 17.26 -2.09 -23.25
N TRP A 29 18.42 -2.62 -22.85
CA TRP A 29 19.58 -2.76 -23.74
C TRP A 29 19.37 -3.82 -24.82
N LEU A 30 18.75 -4.96 -24.50
CA LEU A 30 18.49 -6.03 -25.46
C LEU A 30 17.48 -5.63 -26.52
N LEU A 31 16.50 -4.80 -26.15
CA LEU A 31 15.44 -4.34 -27.04
C LEU A 31 15.77 -3.01 -27.71
N ALA A 32 16.92 -2.39 -27.41
CA ALA A 32 17.29 -1.09 -27.97
C ALA A 32 17.28 -1.10 -29.51
N GLY A 33 16.61 -0.10 -30.10
CA GLY A 33 16.46 0.02 -31.55
C GLY A 33 15.33 -0.80 -32.17
N GLN A 34 14.57 -1.57 -31.38
CA GLN A 34 13.36 -2.24 -31.87
C GLN A 34 12.25 -1.20 -32.12
N PRO A 35 11.60 -1.20 -33.30
CA PRO A 35 10.52 -0.28 -33.60
C PRO A 35 9.22 -0.71 -32.92
N PHE A 36 8.42 0.25 -32.48
CA PHE A 36 7.07 0.03 -31.97
C PHE A 36 6.12 1.11 -32.49
N ALA A 37 4.80 0.87 -32.38
CA ALA A 37 3.80 1.84 -32.83
C ALA A 37 4.00 3.18 -32.11
N PRO A 38 4.13 4.32 -32.82
CA PRO A 38 4.43 5.61 -32.20
C PRO A 38 3.50 5.88 -31.02
N SER A 39 4.08 6.04 -29.84
CA SER A 39 3.35 6.37 -28.62
C SER A 39 3.99 7.56 -27.94
N LEU A 40 3.18 8.32 -27.19
CA LEU A 40 3.64 9.42 -26.37
C LEU A 40 3.89 8.87 -24.96
N PRO A 41 5.16 8.72 -24.52
CA PRO A 41 5.45 8.27 -23.17
C PRO A 41 4.94 9.27 -22.14
N ALA A 42 4.43 8.79 -21.00
CA ALA A 42 4.00 9.66 -19.91
C ALA A 42 5.14 10.60 -19.49
N GLY A 43 4.91 11.92 -19.57
CA GLY A 43 5.88 12.94 -19.20
C GLY A 43 6.86 13.38 -20.32
N GLN A 44 6.66 12.96 -21.57
CA GLN A 44 7.43 13.44 -22.73
C GLN A 44 6.51 14.07 -23.78
N GLU A 45 7.01 15.11 -24.46
CA GLU A 45 6.28 15.83 -25.53
C GLU A 45 6.59 15.30 -26.94
N GLU A 46 7.59 14.42 -27.07
CA GLU A 46 8.02 13.85 -28.35
C GLU A 46 7.51 12.42 -28.54
N MET A 47 7.10 12.11 -29.78
CA MET A 47 6.72 10.76 -30.17
C MET A 47 7.97 9.88 -30.26
N VAL A 48 7.97 8.78 -29.51
CA VAL A 48 9.04 7.79 -29.56
C VAL A 48 8.54 6.60 -30.37
N SER A 49 9.31 6.20 -31.38
CA SER A 49 8.99 5.09 -32.30
C SER A 49 9.95 3.89 -32.19
N GLN A 50 10.98 4.02 -31.35
CA GLN A 50 12.00 2.99 -31.13
C GLN A 50 12.36 2.89 -29.66
N VAL A 51 12.68 1.69 -29.20
CA VAL A 51 13.13 1.49 -27.82
C VAL A 51 14.47 2.18 -27.62
N VAL A 52 14.51 3.17 -26.74
CA VAL A 52 15.75 3.83 -26.30
C VAL A 52 16.35 3.01 -25.16
N GLY A 53 17.59 2.54 -25.36
CA GLY A 53 18.32 1.83 -24.31
C GLY A 53 18.59 2.74 -23.11
N ALA A 54 18.36 2.23 -21.90
CA ALA A 54 18.60 2.96 -20.65
C ALA A 54 20.07 3.39 -20.54
N LYS A 55 20.30 4.64 -20.11
CA LYS A 55 21.66 5.12 -19.82
C LYS A 55 22.10 4.59 -18.46
N PHE A 56 23.41 4.56 -18.24
CA PHE A 56 23.97 4.22 -16.93
C PHE A 56 23.46 5.17 -15.84
N SER A 57 23.24 6.45 -16.16
CA SER A 57 22.60 7.41 -15.25
C SER A 57 21.20 7.00 -14.81
N ASP A 58 20.43 6.41 -15.71
CA ASP A 58 19.02 6.08 -15.48
C ASP A 58 18.88 4.94 -14.48
N PHE A 59 19.84 3.99 -14.51
CA PHE A 59 19.91 2.92 -13.52
C PHE A 59 20.11 3.45 -12.09
N PHE A 60 21.03 4.39 -11.88
CA PHE A 60 21.29 4.97 -10.56
C PHE A 60 20.19 5.94 -10.12
N MET A 61 19.56 6.63 -11.06
CA MET A 61 18.50 7.59 -10.77
C MET A 61 17.12 6.94 -10.61
N ALA A 62 16.92 5.71 -11.11
CA ALA A 62 15.63 5.02 -11.02
C ALA A 62 15.06 4.95 -9.58
N PRO A 63 15.83 4.60 -8.53
CA PRO A 63 15.32 4.65 -7.16
C PRO A 63 14.92 6.06 -6.71
N PHE A 64 15.72 7.08 -7.02
CA PHE A 64 15.44 8.47 -6.64
C PHE A 64 14.20 9.03 -7.34
N ASN A 65 14.06 8.75 -8.64
CA ASN A 65 12.88 9.11 -9.40
C ASN A 65 11.64 8.37 -8.89
N GLY A 66 11.76 7.08 -8.55
CA GLY A 66 10.67 6.34 -7.91
C GLY A 66 10.22 6.95 -6.57
N PHE A 67 11.17 7.40 -5.73
CA PHE A 67 10.82 8.14 -4.51
C PHE A 67 10.15 9.47 -4.82
N ARG A 68 10.63 10.20 -5.85
CA ARG A 68 10.04 11.47 -6.28
C ARG A 68 8.59 11.31 -6.70
N ASP A 69 8.30 10.28 -7.49
CA ASP A 69 6.95 9.99 -7.97
C ASP A 69 6.03 9.51 -6.83
N ALA A 70 6.60 8.91 -5.78
CA ALA A 70 5.88 8.47 -4.59
C ALA A 70 5.84 9.49 -3.44
N ILE A 71 6.28 10.75 -3.63
CA ILE A 71 6.36 11.76 -2.56
C ILE A 71 5.01 11.98 -1.89
N GLU A 72 3.92 12.05 -2.67
CA GLU A 72 2.58 12.31 -2.17
C GLU A 72 2.16 11.27 -1.12
N ILE A 73 2.31 10.00 -1.46
CA ILE A 73 2.02 8.87 -0.57
C ILE A 73 2.97 8.86 0.64
N CYS A 74 4.26 9.18 0.45
CA CYS A 74 5.22 9.26 1.54
C CYS A 74 4.82 10.32 2.59
N VAL A 75 4.43 11.51 2.14
CA VAL A 75 3.97 12.60 3.02
C VAL A 75 2.66 12.23 3.69
N PHE A 76 1.73 11.60 2.97
CA PHE A 76 0.47 11.11 3.53
C PHE A 76 0.70 10.13 4.69
N ILE A 77 1.52 9.09 4.48
CA ILE A 77 1.84 8.10 5.51
C ILE A 77 2.54 8.75 6.72
N LEU A 78 3.41 9.73 6.50
CA LEU A 78 4.08 10.47 7.58
C LEU A 78 3.06 11.25 8.43
N CYS A 79 2.15 11.99 7.79
CA CYS A 79 1.08 12.73 8.46
C CYS A 79 0.14 11.81 9.21
N LEU A 80 -0.26 10.69 8.59
CA LEU A 80 -1.13 9.67 9.18
C LEU A 80 -0.45 9.04 10.41
N GLY A 81 0.82 8.66 10.31
CA GLY A 81 1.60 8.14 11.43
C GLY A 81 1.69 9.12 12.60
N GLY A 82 1.91 10.41 12.30
CA GLY A 82 1.90 11.49 13.30
C GLY A 82 0.53 11.66 13.97
N PHE A 83 -0.54 11.69 13.18
CA PHE A 83 -1.92 11.73 13.68
C PHE A 83 -2.23 10.54 14.60
N LEU A 84 -1.95 9.31 14.14
CA LEU A 84 -2.18 8.10 14.94
C LEU A 84 -1.40 8.15 16.25
N ASN A 85 -0.15 8.62 16.24
CA ASN A 85 0.64 8.78 17.46
C ASN A 85 -0.05 9.71 18.46
N ILE A 86 -0.54 10.87 18.02
CA ILE A 86 -1.23 11.84 18.87
C ILE A 86 -2.53 11.25 19.43
N VAL A 87 -3.34 10.59 18.59
CA VAL A 87 -4.62 10.01 19.02
C VAL A 87 -4.40 8.87 20.02
N THR A 88 -3.39 8.01 19.81
CA THR A 88 -3.03 6.95 20.76
C THR A 88 -2.47 7.55 22.06
N ARG A 89 -1.64 8.60 22.00
CA ARG A 89 -1.09 9.26 23.20
C ARG A 89 -2.16 9.95 24.03
N THR A 90 -3.19 10.50 23.40
CA THR A 90 -4.30 11.17 24.08
C THR A 90 -5.33 10.19 24.65
N GLY A 91 -5.25 8.89 24.33
CA GLY A 91 -6.24 7.91 24.73
C GLY A 91 -7.59 8.06 24.02
N ALA A 92 -7.68 8.97 23.04
CA ALA A 92 -8.91 9.26 22.32
C ALA A 92 -9.38 8.05 21.50
N LEU A 93 -8.42 7.27 20.97
CA LEU A 93 -8.70 6.04 20.26
C LEU A 93 -9.36 5.02 21.20
N GLU A 94 -8.73 4.73 22.34
CA GLU A 94 -9.19 3.74 23.31
C GLU A 94 -10.55 4.13 23.90
N ALA A 95 -10.75 5.41 24.19
CA ALA A 95 -12.03 5.95 24.66
C ALA A 95 -13.12 5.84 23.57
N GLY A 96 -12.78 6.14 22.31
CA GLY A 96 -13.67 6.01 21.16
C GLY A 96 -14.11 4.56 20.96
N ILE A 97 -13.18 3.61 21.03
CA ILE A 97 -13.45 2.17 20.93
C ILE A 97 -14.38 1.72 22.07
N GLN A 98 -14.06 2.07 23.31
CA GLN A 98 -14.91 1.72 24.46
C GLN A 98 -16.32 2.31 24.34
N HIS A 99 -16.44 3.54 23.83
CA HIS A 99 -17.73 4.16 23.56
C HIS A 99 -18.50 3.40 22.47
N LEU A 100 -17.82 3.03 21.38
CA LEU A 100 -18.39 2.25 20.28
C LEU A 100 -18.90 0.90 20.77
N VAL A 101 -18.08 0.13 21.49
CA VAL A 101 -18.45 -1.18 22.06
C VAL A 101 -19.65 -1.04 23.00
N LYS A 102 -19.64 -0.03 23.89
CA LYS A 102 -20.77 0.24 24.80
C LYS A 102 -22.04 0.67 24.08
N LYS A 103 -21.94 1.32 22.91
CA LYS A 103 -23.07 1.78 22.11
C LYS A 103 -23.65 0.65 21.26
N LEU A 104 -22.82 -0.29 20.82
CA LEU A 104 -23.20 -1.41 19.95
C LEU A 104 -24.04 -2.48 20.67
N LYS A 105 -23.97 -2.61 22.01
CA LYS A 105 -24.88 -3.43 22.88
C LYS A 105 -25.48 -4.69 22.21
N GLY A 106 -24.65 -5.56 21.63
CA GLY A 106 -25.08 -6.83 21.02
C GLY A 106 -25.47 -6.78 19.53
N ASN A 107 -25.31 -5.63 18.85
CA ASN A 107 -25.39 -5.51 17.39
C ASN A 107 -24.03 -5.11 16.80
N GLU A 108 -22.97 -5.79 17.23
CA GLU A 108 -21.60 -5.51 16.75
C GLU A 108 -21.48 -5.73 15.23
N LEU A 109 -22.32 -6.58 14.63
CA LEU A 109 -22.36 -6.88 13.20
C LEU A 109 -22.53 -5.64 12.33
N ILE A 110 -23.17 -4.57 12.83
CA ILE A 110 -23.34 -3.32 12.09
C ILE A 110 -22.03 -2.55 11.91
N LEU A 111 -20.99 -2.88 12.68
CA LEU A 111 -19.67 -2.27 12.58
C LEU A 111 -19.00 -2.59 11.24
N ILE A 112 -19.21 -3.80 10.71
CA ILE A 112 -18.65 -4.25 9.44
C ILE A 112 -19.11 -3.35 8.27
N PRO A 113 -20.43 -3.18 7.99
CA PRO A 113 -20.86 -2.34 6.86
C PRO A 113 -20.49 -0.86 7.04
N ILE A 114 -20.48 -0.32 8.26
CA ILE A 114 -20.05 1.06 8.51
C ILE A 114 -18.57 1.24 8.14
N LEU A 115 -17.71 0.34 8.62
CA LEU A 115 -16.29 0.37 8.27
C LEU A 115 -16.10 0.13 6.78
N MET A 116 -16.77 -0.84 6.18
CA MET A 116 -16.66 -1.09 4.74
C MET A 116 -17.04 0.13 3.89
N VAL A 117 -18.11 0.86 4.24
CA VAL A 117 -18.47 2.09 3.53
C VAL A 117 -17.42 3.18 3.71
N LEU A 118 -16.90 3.36 4.93
CA LEU A 118 -15.86 4.35 5.21
C LEU A 118 -14.58 4.05 4.43
N PHE A 119 -14.14 2.79 4.40
CA PHE A 119 -12.98 2.37 3.62
C PHE A 119 -13.23 2.40 2.12
N SER A 120 -14.46 2.12 1.68
CA SER A 120 -14.83 2.23 0.26
C SER A 120 -14.73 3.67 -0.22
N ILE A 121 -15.18 4.65 0.58
CA ILE A 121 -14.99 6.07 0.25
C ILE A 121 -13.50 6.40 0.16
N GLY A 122 -12.69 6.00 1.14
CA GLY A 122 -11.24 6.24 1.11
C GLY A 122 -10.54 5.56 -0.07
N GLY A 123 -10.96 4.34 -0.41
CA GLY A 123 -10.50 3.59 -1.58
C GLY A 123 -10.83 4.30 -2.89
N SER A 124 -12.04 4.87 -3.02
CA SER A 124 -12.47 5.60 -4.22
C SER A 124 -11.78 6.94 -4.40
N THR A 125 -11.47 7.65 -3.31
CA THR A 125 -10.90 9.01 -3.42
C THR A 125 -9.39 9.02 -3.59
N TYR A 126 -8.67 8.11 -2.91
CA TYR A 126 -7.20 8.14 -2.86
C TYR A 126 -6.55 6.84 -3.37
N GLY A 127 -7.33 5.82 -3.75
CA GLY A 127 -6.74 4.52 -4.09
C GLY A 127 -6.01 3.92 -2.89
N MET A 128 -6.58 4.06 -1.69
CA MET A 128 -5.99 3.83 -0.35
C MET A 128 -5.51 2.38 -0.07
N ALA A 129 -5.32 1.54 -1.09
CA ALA A 129 -4.93 0.15 -0.94
C ALA A 129 -3.63 0.00 -0.13
N GLU A 130 -2.61 0.80 -0.41
CA GLU A 130 -1.30 0.73 0.26
C GLU A 130 -1.30 1.50 1.58
N GLU A 131 -2.15 2.52 1.66
CA GLU A 131 -2.33 3.40 2.80
C GLU A 131 -3.17 2.78 3.93
N THR A 132 -3.87 1.66 3.64
CA THR A 132 -4.66 0.94 4.64
C THR A 132 -3.83 0.18 5.67
N ILE A 133 -2.53 -0.07 5.42
CA ILE A 133 -1.65 -0.90 6.28
C ILE A 133 -1.70 -0.48 7.76
N PRO A 134 -1.54 0.81 8.11
CA PRO A 134 -1.65 1.26 9.51
C PRO A 134 -3.06 1.06 10.08
N PHE A 135 -4.09 1.25 9.27
CA PHE A 135 -5.49 1.08 9.69
C PHE A 135 -5.85 -0.37 10.02
N TYR A 136 -5.20 -1.37 9.40
CA TYR A 136 -5.41 -2.78 9.80
C TYR A 136 -5.11 -2.98 11.28
N SER A 137 -4.00 -2.44 11.78
CA SER A 137 -3.64 -2.58 13.20
C SER A 137 -4.64 -1.86 14.11
N LEU A 138 -5.05 -0.66 13.72
CA LEU A 138 -6.00 0.18 14.45
C LEU A 138 -7.38 -0.47 14.59
N LEU A 139 -7.88 -1.01 13.48
CA LEU A 139 -9.21 -1.58 13.40
C LEU A 139 -9.25 -3.01 13.87
N ALA A 140 -8.16 -3.77 13.72
CA ALA A 140 -8.03 -5.05 14.39
C ALA A 140 -8.25 -4.90 15.89
N ILE A 141 -7.64 -3.90 16.54
CA ILE A 141 -7.85 -3.66 17.98
C ILE A 141 -9.32 -3.36 18.28
N THR A 142 -9.95 -2.49 17.46
CA THR A 142 -11.35 -2.08 17.65
C THR A 142 -12.34 -3.23 17.46
N MET A 143 -12.16 -4.00 16.38
CA MET A 143 -13.05 -5.10 16.00
C MET A 143 -12.86 -6.31 16.92
N VAL A 144 -11.61 -6.62 17.29
CA VAL A 144 -11.33 -7.68 18.28
C VAL A 144 -11.89 -7.30 19.65
N ALA A 145 -11.77 -6.04 20.07
CA ALA A 145 -12.40 -5.56 21.31
C ALA A 145 -13.94 -5.63 21.27
N SER A 146 -14.53 -5.63 20.06
CA SER A 146 -15.97 -5.80 19.84
C SER A 146 -16.39 -7.27 19.69
N GLY A 147 -15.47 -8.23 19.81
CA GLY A 147 -15.77 -9.67 19.73
C GLY A 147 -15.52 -10.33 18.36
N PHE A 148 -14.99 -9.60 17.38
CA PHE A 148 -14.63 -10.17 16.07
C PHE A 148 -13.25 -10.84 16.06
N ASP A 149 -13.04 -11.78 15.13
CA ASP A 149 -11.71 -12.29 14.84
C ASP A 149 -10.91 -11.25 14.02
N THR A 150 -9.60 -11.20 14.25
CA THR A 150 -8.57 -10.58 13.40
C THR A 150 -8.79 -10.82 11.89
N ILE A 151 -9.24 -12.00 11.45
CA ILE A 151 -9.52 -12.26 10.03
C ILE A 151 -10.70 -11.40 9.53
N VAL A 152 -11.76 -11.27 10.33
CA VAL A 152 -12.91 -10.43 9.98
C VAL A 152 -12.50 -8.95 9.97
N ALA A 153 -11.63 -8.55 10.90
CA ALA A 153 -11.10 -7.20 10.92
C ALA A 153 -10.28 -6.87 9.67
N ALA A 154 -9.36 -7.77 9.30
CA ALA A 154 -8.58 -7.61 8.08
C ALA A 154 -9.47 -7.66 6.83
N GLY A 155 -10.41 -8.59 6.76
CA GLY A 155 -11.36 -8.71 5.65
C GLY A 155 -12.23 -7.47 5.46
N THR A 156 -12.65 -6.83 6.55
CA THR A 156 -13.47 -5.61 6.50
C THR A 156 -12.71 -4.44 5.87
N VAL A 157 -11.44 -4.24 6.26
CA VAL A 157 -10.59 -3.19 5.69
C VAL A 157 -10.24 -3.51 4.24
N MET A 158 -9.84 -4.75 3.96
CA MET A 158 -9.42 -5.19 2.63
C MET A 158 -10.58 -5.12 1.62
N LEU A 159 -11.75 -5.65 1.97
CA LEU A 159 -12.93 -5.64 1.10
C LEU A 159 -13.53 -4.24 1.00
N GLY A 160 -13.57 -3.49 2.10
CA GLY A 160 -14.06 -2.10 2.07
C GLY A 160 -13.21 -1.23 1.14
N ALA A 161 -11.90 -1.19 1.36
CA ALA A 161 -10.99 -0.38 0.55
C ALA A 161 -10.92 -0.90 -0.88
N GLY A 162 -10.83 -2.22 -1.07
CA GLY A 162 -10.76 -2.85 -2.38
C GLY A 162 -12.03 -2.65 -3.23
N ALA A 163 -13.22 -2.68 -2.62
CA ALA A 163 -14.48 -2.40 -3.32
C ALA A 163 -14.61 -0.92 -3.72
N GLY A 164 -13.88 -0.03 -3.06
CA GLY A 164 -13.86 1.40 -3.38
C GLY A 164 -12.94 1.79 -4.53
N VAL A 165 -11.90 1.01 -4.83
CA VAL A 165 -10.93 1.38 -5.88
C VAL A 165 -11.62 1.40 -7.26
N ILE A 166 -11.60 2.57 -7.89
CA ILE A 166 -12.01 2.86 -9.27
C ILE A 166 -10.82 3.31 -10.10
#